data_AF-A0A671RXE3-F1
#
_entry.id   AF-A0A671RXE3-F1
#
_cell.length_a   1.000
_cell.length_b   1.000
_cell.length_c   1.000
_cell.angle_alpha   90.00
_cell.angle_beta   90.00
_cell.angle_gamma   90.00
#
_symmetry.space_group_name_H-M   'P 1'
#
loop_
_entity.id
_entity.type
_entity.pdbx_description
1 polymer ?
#
loop_
_entity_poly.entity_id
_entity_poly.type
_entity_poly.pdbx_seq_one_letter_code
_entity_poly.pdbx_strand_id
1 'polypeptide(L)'
;MGWKSIWLFIIVVILTQQGISGDEIRLDQSPAEIKRPGETVKISCKISGFTMTDYLMHWIRQKPGKALEWIGRVYTGGSSRSDYLTYADSMKNHFTMSEDVSQSTQYLEAKSLREEDTAVYYCARETQRLHLMKQLYKN
;
A
#
# COMPACT_ATOMS: atom_id res chain seq x y z
N MET A 1 -39.71 37.46 -10.90
CA MET A 1 -38.26 37.20 -10.98
C MET A 1 -37.93 36.87 -12.42
N GLY A 2 -37.08 37.67 -13.07
CA GLY A 2 -36.82 37.54 -14.50
C GLY A 2 -35.93 36.34 -14.82
N TRP A 3 -36.08 35.79 -16.03
CA TRP A 3 -35.21 34.74 -16.58
C TRP A 3 -33.71 35.06 -16.44
N LYS A 4 -33.36 36.36 -16.54
CA LYS A 4 -32.01 36.88 -16.31
C LYS A 4 -31.49 36.60 -14.89
N SER A 5 -32.35 36.71 -13.88
CA SER A 5 -31.99 36.41 -12.48
C SER A 5 -31.74 34.92 -12.29
N ILE A 6 -32.57 34.05 -12.89
CA ILE A 6 -32.40 32.59 -12.83
C ILE A 6 -31.07 32.18 -13.47
N TRP A 7 -30.75 32.72 -14.64
CA TRP A 7 -29.47 32.49 -15.31
C TRP A 7 -28.26 32.95 -14.49
N LEU A 8 -28.36 34.10 -13.84
CA LEU A 8 -27.31 34.59 -12.94
C LEU A 8 -27.12 33.66 -11.73
N PHE A 9 -28.21 33.16 -11.13
CA PHE A 9 -28.12 32.18 -10.05
C PHE A 9 -27.47 30.88 -10.49
N ILE A 10 -27.80 30.37 -11.68
CA ILE A 10 -27.15 29.16 -12.24
C ILE A 10 -25.65 29.36 -12.44
N ILE A 11 -25.23 30.51 -13.00
CA ILE A 11 -23.81 30.85 -13.17
C ILE A 11 -23.09 30.92 -11.82
N VAL A 12 -23.70 31.56 -10.81
CA VAL A 12 -23.12 31.66 -9.46
C VAL A 12 -22.97 30.27 -8.82
N VAL A 13 -23.97 29.39 -8.95
CA VAL A 13 -23.92 28.03 -8.39
C VAL A 13 -22.80 27.20 -9.05
N ILE A 14 -22.62 27.31 -10.37
CA ILE A 14 -21.53 26.62 -11.11
C ILE A 14 -20.15 27.10 -10.63
N LEU A 15 -20.00 28.39 -10.35
CA LEU A 15 -18.72 28.97 -9.91
C LEU A 15 -18.38 28.65 -8.44
N THR A 16 -19.34 28.22 -7.63
CA THR A 16 -19.15 27.92 -6.19
C THR A 16 -18.85 26.46 -5.86
N GLN A 17 -18.62 25.58 -6.83
CA GLN A 17 -18.15 24.22 -6.54
C GLN A 17 -16.68 24.23 -6.13
N GLN A 18 -16.41 24.65 -4.90
CA GLN A 18 -15.16 24.32 -4.22
C GLN A 18 -15.24 22.84 -3.84
N GLY A 19 -14.63 21.98 -4.66
CA GLY A 19 -14.43 20.58 -4.30
C GLY A 19 -13.62 20.50 -3.01
N ILE A 20 -14.16 19.82 -2.00
CA ILE A 20 -13.38 19.47 -0.81
C ILE A 20 -12.38 18.40 -1.25
N SER A 21 -11.14 18.82 -1.51
CA SER A 21 -10.02 17.90 -1.75
C SER A 21 -9.57 17.33 -0.40
N GLY A 22 -10.29 16.33 0.09
CA GLY A 22 -9.72 15.41 1.06
C GLY A 22 -8.77 14.48 0.32
N ASP A 23 -7.55 14.32 0.80
CA ASP A 23 -6.58 13.41 0.19
C ASP A 23 -7.08 11.96 0.31
N GLU A 24 -7.51 11.38 -0.81
CA GLU A 24 -7.87 9.97 -0.89
C GLU A 24 -6.60 9.13 -0.69
N ILE A 25 -6.63 8.23 0.29
CA ILE A 25 -5.54 7.28 0.51
C ILE A 25 -5.62 6.19 -0.55
N ARG A 26 -4.57 6.04 -1.37
CA ARG A 26 -4.48 4.99 -2.39
C ARG A 26 -3.17 4.21 -2.28
N LEU A 27 -3.28 2.92 -2.53
CA LEU A 27 -2.18 1.96 -2.63
C LEU A 27 -2.28 1.29 -4.00
N ASP A 28 -1.71 1.91 -5.02
CA ASP A 28 -1.85 1.47 -6.41
C ASP A 28 -0.74 0.45 -6.73
N GLN A 29 -1.12 -0.83 -6.88
CA GLN A 29 -0.19 -1.92 -7.15
C GLN A 29 0.03 -2.15 -8.66
N SER A 30 1.19 -2.72 -9.02
CA SER A 30 1.44 -3.16 -10.40
C SER A 30 0.38 -4.17 -10.87
N PRO A 31 0.09 -4.23 -12.18
CA PRO A 31 -0.87 -5.19 -12.74
C PRO A 31 -0.50 -6.65 -12.42
N ALA A 32 -1.50 -7.53 -12.53
CA ALA A 32 -1.27 -8.96 -12.40
C ALA A 32 -0.31 -9.48 -13.48
N GLU A 33 0.61 -10.37 -13.10
CA GLU A 33 1.58 -10.98 -13.99
C GLU A 33 1.45 -12.50 -13.94
N ILE A 34 1.56 -13.14 -15.10
CA ILE A 34 1.71 -14.59 -15.23
C ILE A 34 3.17 -14.87 -15.55
N LYS A 35 3.83 -15.66 -14.72
CA LYS A 35 5.24 -16.03 -14.84
C LYS A 35 5.40 -17.54 -14.77
N ARG A 36 6.47 -18.04 -15.38
CA ARG A 36 6.90 -19.44 -15.31
C ARG A 36 7.63 -19.69 -13.99
N PRO A 37 7.63 -20.94 -13.49
CA PRO A 37 8.49 -21.32 -12.38
C PRO A 37 9.97 -20.99 -12.66
N GLY A 38 10.68 -20.52 -11.64
CA GLY A 38 12.07 -20.08 -11.74
C GLY A 38 12.28 -18.62 -12.15
N GLU A 39 11.27 -17.96 -12.71
CA GLU A 39 11.34 -16.53 -13.03
C GLU A 39 11.25 -15.64 -11.77
N THR A 40 11.59 -14.37 -11.93
CA THR A 40 11.43 -13.35 -10.89
C THR A 40 10.21 -12.49 -11.20
N VAL A 41 9.46 -12.15 -10.15
CA VAL A 41 8.43 -11.10 -10.19
C VAL A 41 8.76 -10.02 -9.19
N LYS A 42 8.48 -8.76 -9.55
CA LYS A 42 8.66 -7.60 -8.68
C LYS A 42 7.39 -6.76 -8.70
N ILE A 43 6.61 -6.86 -7.64
CA ILE A 43 5.35 -6.14 -7.47
C ILE A 43 5.66 -4.77 -6.90
N SER A 44 5.15 -3.70 -7.52
CA SER A 44 5.23 -2.34 -6.97
C SER A 44 3.94 -1.96 -6.25
N CYS A 45 4.04 -1.04 -5.30
CA CYS A 45 2.93 -0.43 -4.57
C CYS A 45 3.21 1.07 -4.43
N LYS A 46 2.54 1.90 -5.23
CA LYS A 46 2.65 3.36 -5.17
C LYS A 46 1.67 3.92 -4.14
N ILE A 47 2.17 4.76 -3.26
CA ILE A 47 1.44 5.29 -2.12
C ILE A 47 1.06 6.75 -2.40
N SER A 48 -0.21 7.09 -2.18
CA SER A 48 -0.69 8.46 -2.22
C SER A 48 -1.73 8.73 -1.11
N GLY A 49 -1.91 10.01 -0.80
CA GLY A 49 -2.80 10.48 0.25
C GLY A 49 -2.22 10.42 1.67
N PHE A 50 -0.94 10.07 1.82
CA PHE A 50 -0.15 10.24 3.05
C PHE A 50 1.36 10.16 2.76
N THR A 51 2.19 10.67 3.68
CA THR A 51 3.64 10.51 3.59
C THR A 51 4.02 9.06 3.89
N MET A 52 4.65 8.36 2.94
CA MET A 52 4.99 6.94 3.09
C MET A 52 5.73 6.64 4.41
N THR A 53 6.60 7.54 4.87
CA THR A 53 7.42 7.38 6.08
C THR A 53 6.64 7.40 7.41
N ASP A 54 5.38 7.83 7.38
CA ASP A 54 4.58 8.01 8.60
C ASP A 54 3.97 6.69 9.10
N TYR A 55 3.99 5.63 8.28
CA TYR A 55 3.28 4.39 8.55
C TYR A 55 4.10 3.16 8.23
N LEU A 56 3.91 2.13 9.04
CA LEU A 56 4.41 0.82 8.72
C LEU A 56 3.60 0.24 7.57
N MET A 57 4.29 -0.38 6.63
CA MET A 57 3.65 -1.04 5.50
C MET A 57 3.85 -2.54 5.61
N HIS A 58 2.84 -3.28 5.16
CA HIS A 58 2.77 -4.72 5.25
C HIS A 58 2.60 -5.32 3.87
N TRP A 59 3.24 -6.47 3.65
CA TRP A 59 2.98 -7.34 2.52
C TRP A 59 2.26 -8.59 3.01
N ILE A 60 1.19 -8.93 2.32
CA ILE A 60 0.30 -10.04 2.64
C ILE A 60 0.00 -10.78 1.33
N ARG A 61 -0.08 -12.10 1.36
CA ARG A 61 -0.59 -12.88 0.22
C ARG A 61 -1.82 -13.69 0.59
N GLN A 62 -2.65 -13.98 -0.41
CA GLN A 62 -3.78 -14.87 -0.29
C GLN A 62 -3.76 -15.89 -1.43
N LYS A 63 -3.59 -17.17 -1.07
CA LYS A 63 -3.73 -18.26 -2.04
C LYS A 63 -5.21 -18.55 -2.30
N PRO A 64 -5.58 -19.06 -3.48
CA PRO A 64 -6.96 -19.45 -3.78
C PRO A 64 -7.55 -20.35 -2.69
N GLY A 65 -8.68 -19.95 -2.11
CA GLY A 65 -9.37 -20.71 -1.05
C GLY A 65 -8.64 -20.79 0.30
N LYS A 66 -7.62 -19.95 0.54
CA LYS A 66 -6.84 -19.93 1.79
C LYS A 66 -6.99 -18.60 2.52
N ALA A 67 -6.61 -18.62 3.81
CA ALA A 67 -6.49 -17.44 4.64
C ALA A 67 -5.35 -16.52 4.16
N LEU A 68 -5.35 -15.29 4.65
CA LEU A 68 -4.28 -14.34 4.44
C LEU A 68 -3.00 -14.81 5.15
N GLU A 69 -1.89 -14.81 4.43
CA GLU A 69 -0.55 -15.11 4.95
C GLU A 69 0.27 -13.81 4.99
N TRP A 70 0.70 -13.41 6.18
CA TRP A 70 1.56 -12.24 6.32
C TRP A 70 2.98 -12.57 5.85
N ILE A 71 3.52 -11.74 4.96
CA ILE A 71 4.89 -11.91 4.43
C ILE A 71 5.88 -11.15 5.29
N GLY A 72 5.57 -9.89 5.58
CA GLY A 72 6.48 -9.02 6.29
C GLY A 72 5.97 -7.60 6.45
N ARG A 73 6.76 -6.79 7.16
CA ARG A 73 6.50 -5.36 7.40
C ARG A 73 7.79 -4.58 7.21
N VAL A 74 7.62 -3.39 6.66
CA VAL A 74 8.66 -2.39 6.40
C VAL A 74 8.47 -1.21 7.33
N TYR A 75 9.52 -0.82 8.06
CA TYR A 75 9.67 0.52 8.62
C TYR A 75 10.11 1.45 7.49
N THR A 76 9.17 2.22 6.98
CA THR A 76 9.37 3.13 5.86
C THR A 76 10.35 4.24 6.17
N GLY A 77 11.33 4.48 5.29
CA GLY A 77 12.39 5.46 5.50
C GLY A 77 13.37 5.08 6.62
N GLY A 78 13.28 3.84 7.11
CA GLY A 78 14.03 3.35 8.26
C GLY A 78 15.23 2.50 7.90
N SER A 79 15.75 2.54 6.67
CA SER A 79 16.78 1.61 6.17
C SER A 79 18.08 1.56 7.01
N SER A 80 18.35 2.58 7.84
CA SER A 80 19.45 2.60 8.80
C SER A 80 19.19 1.80 10.09
N ARG A 81 17.94 1.38 10.35
CA ARG A 81 17.56 0.56 11.50
C ARG A 81 17.81 -0.91 11.21
N SER A 82 18.31 -1.64 12.22
CA SER A 82 18.53 -3.08 12.10
C SER A 82 17.23 -3.90 11.95
N ASP A 83 16.10 -3.37 12.42
CA ASP A 83 14.78 -4.01 12.40
C ASP A 83 13.83 -3.44 11.32
N TYR A 84 14.37 -2.70 10.33
CA TYR A 84 13.53 -2.02 9.34
C TYR A 84 12.72 -2.97 8.47
N LEU A 85 13.20 -4.20 8.26
CA LEU A 85 12.44 -5.28 7.63
C LEU A 85 12.20 -6.40 8.63
N THR A 86 10.95 -6.80 8.76
CA THR A 86 10.56 -8.00 9.50
C THR A 86 9.82 -8.93 8.57
N TYR A 87 10.17 -10.21 8.57
CA TYR A 87 9.54 -11.25 7.75
C TYR A 87 8.87 -12.29 8.65
N ALA A 88 7.84 -12.96 8.15
CA ALA A 88 7.42 -14.24 8.69
C ALA A 88 8.52 -15.28 8.45
N ASP A 89 8.73 -16.19 9.41
CA ASP A 89 9.83 -17.17 9.34
C ASP A 89 9.78 -18.03 8.07
N SER A 90 8.58 -18.45 7.65
CA SER A 90 8.37 -19.25 6.44
C SER A 90 8.59 -18.48 5.12
N MET A 91 8.61 -17.15 5.19
CA MET A 91 8.72 -16.26 4.02
C MET A 91 10.13 -15.67 3.90
N LYS A 92 10.92 -15.77 4.97
CA LYS A 92 12.31 -15.32 5.03
C LYS A 92 13.12 -16.03 3.94
N ASN A 93 13.99 -15.27 3.27
CA ASN A 93 14.83 -15.70 2.15
C ASN A 93 14.11 -16.00 0.83
N HIS A 94 12.77 -16.06 0.81
CA HIS A 94 12.02 -16.27 -0.43
C HIS A 94 11.57 -14.95 -1.06
N PHE A 95 11.10 -14.04 -0.21
CA PHE A 95 10.71 -12.69 -0.62
C PHE A 95 11.75 -11.66 -0.21
N THR A 96 11.92 -10.63 -1.04
CA THR A 96 12.71 -9.44 -0.76
C THR A 96 11.80 -8.21 -0.79
N MET A 97 11.66 -7.53 0.34
CA MET A 97 10.99 -6.23 0.42
C MET A 97 12.00 -5.10 0.26
N SER A 98 11.65 -4.07 -0.51
CA SER A 98 12.45 -2.86 -0.69
C SER A 98 11.57 -1.63 -0.90
N GLU A 99 12.16 -0.44 -0.85
CA GLU A 99 11.44 0.82 -0.99
C GLU A 99 12.21 1.88 -1.78
N ASP A 100 11.47 2.77 -2.43
CA ASP A 100 11.93 4.02 -2.98
C ASP A 100 11.12 5.15 -2.34
N VAL A 101 11.73 5.79 -1.33
CA VAL A 101 11.09 6.87 -0.57
C VAL A 101 10.82 8.08 -1.44
N SER A 102 11.70 8.39 -2.40
CA SER A 102 11.53 9.55 -3.29
C SER A 102 10.31 9.41 -4.18
N GLN A 103 9.98 8.17 -4.57
CA GLN A 103 8.82 7.85 -5.39
C GLN A 103 7.61 7.39 -4.57
N SER A 104 7.69 7.41 -3.24
CA SER A 104 6.66 6.86 -2.34
C SER A 104 6.18 5.47 -2.80
N THR A 105 7.13 4.60 -3.14
CA THR A 105 6.83 3.28 -3.73
C THR A 105 7.52 2.17 -2.96
N GLN A 106 6.75 1.13 -2.60
CA GLN A 106 7.29 -0.11 -2.07
C GLN A 106 7.34 -1.21 -3.11
N TYR A 107 8.23 -2.17 -2.89
CA TYR A 107 8.38 -3.33 -3.75
C TYR A 107 8.44 -4.62 -2.96
N LEU A 108 7.81 -5.65 -3.51
CA LEU A 108 7.96 -7.04 -3.10
C LEU A 108 8.49 -7.84 -4.28
N GLU A 109 9.66 -8.43 -4.12
CA GLU A 109 10.29 -9.27 -5.12
C GLU A 109 10.30 -10.72 -4.64
N ALA A 110 9.88 -11.64 -5.50
CA ALA A 110 10.05 -13.07 -5.31
C ALA A 110 11.00 -13.59 -6.39
N LYS A 111 12.13 -14.15 -5.97
CA LYS A 111 13.11 -14.75 -6.88
C LYS A 111 12.85 -16.24 -6.99
N SER A 112 13.06 -16.79 -8.18
CA SER A 112 12.86 -18.21 -8.45
C SER A 112 11.46 -18.69 -8.04
N LEU A 113 10.45 -18.07 -8.65
CA LEU A 113 9.03 -18.34 -8.40
C LEU A 113 8.72 -19.83 -8.44
N ARG A 114 7.83 -20.24 -7.55
CA ARG A 114 7.36 -21.61 -7.43
C ARG A 114 5.84 -21.64 -7.61
N GLU A 115 5.28 -22.80 -7.92
CA GLU A 115 3.82 -22.90 -8.08
C GLU A 115 3.07 -22.47 -6.82
N GLU A 116 3.62 -22.78 -5.64
CA GLU A 116 3.02 -22.37 -4.36
C GLU A 116 2.99 -20.86 -4.12
N ASP A 117 3.67 -20.05 -4.94
CA ASP A 117 3.65 -18.59 -4.86
C ASP A 117 2.49 -17.96 -5.63
N THR A 118 1.69 -18.77 -6.32
CA THR A 118 0.48 -18.30 -6.99
C THR A 118 -0.53 -17.81 -5.96
N ALA A 119 -0.70 -16.49 -5.90
CA ALA A 119 -1.54 -15.82 -4.91
C ALA A 119 -1.93 -14.42 -5.39
N VAL A 120 -2.94 -13.84 -4.74
CA VAL A 120 -3.12 -12.39 -4.76
C VAL A 120 -2.23 -11.77 -3.70
N TYR A 121 -1.50 -10.72 -4.05
CA TYR A 121 -0.60 -10.02 -3.14
C TYR A 121 -1.14 -8.64 -2.81
N TYR A 122 -1.10 -8.28 -1.54
CA TYR A 122 -1.63 -7.03 -1.02
C TYR A 122 -0.53 -6.23 -0.34
N CYS A 123 -0.41 -4.98 -0.74
CA CYS A 123 0.30 -3.93 -0.01
C CYS A 123 -0.71 -3.25 0.92
N ALA A 124 -0.41 -3.19 2.22
CA ALA A 124 -1.34 -2.66 3.21
C ALA A 124 -0.63 -1.74 4.21
N ARG A 125 -1.27 -0.61 4.53
CA ARG A 125 -0.81 0.29 5.59
C ARG A 125 -1.22 -0.25 6.96
N GLU A 126 -0.33 -0.16 7.96
CA GLU A 126 -0.70 -0.45 9.35
C GLU A 126 -1.81 0.49 9.82
N THR A 127 -2.80 -0.07 10.51
CA THR A 127 -3.89 0.73 11.08
C THR A 127 -3.39 1.52 12.29
N GLN A 128 -3.78 2.79 12.40
CA GLN A 128 -3.45 3.63 13.56
C GLN A 128 -3.93 3.02 14.88
N ARG A 129 -5.09 2.35 14.86
CA ARG A 129 -5.61 1.65 16.05
C ARG A 129 -4.65 0.57 16.53
N LEU A 130 -4.13 -0.27 15.64
CA LEU A 130 -3.18 -1.33 16.02
C LEU A 130 -1.86 -0.73 16.54
N HIS A 131 -1.39 0.35 15.91
CA HIS A 131 -0.18 1.04 16.34
C HIS A 131 -0.30 1.58 17.76
N LEU A 132 -1.37 2.33 18.05
CA LEU A 132 -1.66 2.89 19.37
C LEU A 132 -1.82 1.79 20.43
N MET A 133 -2.52 0.70 20.10
CA MET A 133 -2.67 -0.44 21.02
C MET A 133 -1.30 -1.05 21.36
N LYS A 134 -0.41 -1.26 20.38
CA LYS A 134 0.95 -1.76 20.64
C LYS A 134 1.76 -0.82 21.54
N GLN A 135 1.54 0.49 21.47
CA GLN A 135 2.20 1.45 22.37
C GLN A 135 1.64 1.37 23.79
N LEU A 136 0.32 1.29 23.94
CA LEU A 136 -0.34 1.27 25.25
C LEU A 136 -0.07 -0.01 26.05
N TYR A 137 0.06 -1.15 25.39
CA TYR A 137 0.32 -2.45 26.04
C TYR A 137 1.81 -2.79 26.19
N LYS A 138 2.72 -1.89 25.80
CA LYS A 138 4.17 -2.05 25.99
C LYS A 138 4.68 -1.46 27.32
N ASN A 139 3.78 -1.07 28.22
CA ASN A 139 4.07 -0.66 29.59
C ASN A 139 3.86 -1.81 30.57
#